data_AF-A0A1G9ICU5-F1
#
_entry.id   AF-A0A1G9ICU5-F1
#
_cell.length_a   1.000
_cell.length_b   1.000
_cell.length_c   1.000
_cell.angle_alpha   90.00
_cell.angle_beta   90.00
_cell.angle_gamma   90.00
#
_symmetry.space_group_name_H-M   'P 1'
#
loop_
_entity.id
_entity.type
_entity.pdbx_description
1 polymer ?
#
loop_
_entity_poly.entity_id
_entity_poly.type
_entity_poly.pdbx_seq_one_letter_code
_entity_poly.pdbx_strand_id
1 'polypeptide(L)'
;MTSKAERIRIKRASRAGRPRKANVARYPGGQIKHGESEREVCSVALDARRRMHFSGRRDADVASPFAGYTLGRMFLDGKLTAHEREAGDEYSRQMARYYSLTGIPFPSVRAQSLFDVKGFAGETSAERARGARQAANRMMELEGVLLKLPDGPQVKTTVFNVCIMDYEMLRTMPEPQLAWLKRGLMELHWQLGLSREKEGA
;
A
#
# COMPACT_ATOMS: atom_id res chain seq x y z
N MET A 1 52.94 17.02 -29.63
CA MET A 1 52.17 18.28 -29.68
C MET A 1 50.70 17.94 -29.92
N THR A 2 49.85 17.94 -28.89
CA THR A 2 48.41 17.61 -29.03
C THR A 2 47.68 18.68 -29.82
N SER A 3 46.82 18.28 -30.76
CA SER A 3 46.16 19.20 -31.69
C SER A 3 45.17 20.14 -30.98
N LYS A 4 44.91 21.31 -31.59
CA LYS A 4 43.95 22.31 -31.07
C LYS A 4 42.54 21.72 -30.93
N ALA A 5 42.14 20.82 -31.83
CA ALA A 5 40.86 20.12 -31.78
C ALA A 5 40.78 19.16 -30.59
N GLU A 6 41.87 18.47 -30.27
CA GLU A 6 41.96 17.54 -29.16
C GLU A 6 41.90 18.25 -27.80
N ARG A 7 42.56 19.41 -27.69
CA ARG A 7 42.43 20.30 -26.53
C ARG A 7 41.00 20.79 -26.30
N ILE A 8 40.26 21.12 -27.37
CA ILE A 8 38.86 21.54 -27.27
C ILE A 8 37.96 20.36 -26.87
N ARG A 9 38.22 19.14 -27.37
CA ARG A 9 37.49 17.92 -26.99
C ARG A 9 37.66 17.60 -25.51
N ILE A 10 38.89 17.64 -25.00
CA ILE A 10 39.22 17.44 -23.59
C ILE A 10 38.54 18.52 -22.72
N LYS A 11 38.56 19.79 -23.15
CA LYS A 11 37.95 20.92 -22.42
C LYS A 11 36.42 20.89 -22.44
N ARG A 12 35.80 20.36 -23.50
CA ARG A 12 34.36 20.12 -23.58
C ARG A 12 33.95 18.90 -22.75
N ALA A 13 34.73 17.82 -22.77
CA ALA A 13 34.52 16.66 -21.92
C ALA A 13 34.66 16.97 -20.43
N SER A 14 35.54 17.91 -20.06
CA SER A 14 35.71 18.36 -18.67
C SER A 14 34.65 19.37 -18.19
N ARG A 15 33.88 19.97 -19.11
CA ARG A 15 32.84 20.98 -18.82
C ARG A 15 31.42 20.57 -19.23
N ALA A 16 31.22 19.40 -19.84
CA ALA A 16 29.90 18.90 -20.18
C ALA A 16 29.24 18.31 -18.94
N GLY A 17 28.19 18.99 -18.45
CA GLY A 17 27.35 18.54 -17.33
C GLY A 17 27.51 19.34 -16.04
N ARG A 18 26.70 18.98 -15.04
CA ARG A 18 26.74 19.59 -13.70
C ARG A 18 28.14 19.37 -13.09
N PRO A 19 28.78 20.40 -12.51
CA PRO A 19 30.06 20.27 -11.83
C PRO A 19 30.06 19.10 -10.84
N ARG A 20 31.10 18.27 -10.88
CA ARG A 20 31.23 17.14 -9.95
C ARG A 20 31.34 17.67 -8.53
N LYS A 21 30.50 17.16 -7.62
CA LYS A 21 30.57 17.46 -6.19
C LYS A 21 31.97 17.08 -5.67
N ALA A 22 32.68 18.04 -5.07
CA ALA A 22 34.01 17.86 -4.51
C ALA A 22 33.96 16.97 -3.25
N ASN A 23 35.06 16.26 -2.95
CA ASN A 23 35.25 15.41 -1.76
C ASN A 23 34.27 14.23 -1.62
N VAL A 24 33.91 13.58 -2.74
CA VAL A 24 33.03 12.40 -2.71
C VAL A 24 33.73 11.21 -3.38
N ALA A 25 33.81 10.09 -2.67
CA ALA A 25 34.35 8.84 -3.19
C ALA A 25 33.48 8.31 -4.34
N ARG A 26 34.08 7.72 -5.37
CA ARG A 26 33.38 7.26 -6.58
C ARG A 26 33.79 5.83 -6.95
N TYR A 27 32.87 5.09 -7.54
CA TYR A 27 33.18 3.83 -8.21
C TYR A 27 34.02 4.12 -9.48
N PRO A 28 34.79 3.15 -10.00
CA PRO A 28 35.57 3.33 -11.23
C PRO A 28 34.77 3.86 -12.43
N GLY A 29 33.46 3.55 -12.49
CA GLY A 29 32.52 4.08 -13.50
C GLY A 29 32.06 5.53 -13.29
N GLY A 30 32.58 6.25 -12.29
CA GLY A 30 32.29 7.67 -12.05
C GLY A 30 31.03 7.95 -11.22
N GLN A 31 30.22 6.95 -10.91
CA GLN A 31 29.10 7.06 -9.96
C GLN A 31 29.62 7.31 -8.54
N ILE A 32 28.91 8.12 -7.76
CA ILE A 32 29.23 8.36 -6.34
C ILE A 32 29.10 7.03 -5.59
N LYS A 33 30.09 6.71 -4.74
CA LYS A 33 29.96 5.59 -3.80
C LYS A 33 28.95 5.99 -2.76
N HIS A 34 27.82 5.30 -2.74
CA HIS A 34 26.85 5.36 -1.66
C HIS A 34 27.32 4.37 -0.60
N GLY A 35 27.72 4.88 0.56
CA GLY A 35 28.01 4.09 1.77
C GLY A 35 26.90 4.24 2.82
N GLU A 36 25.73 4.69 2.37
CA GLU A 36 24.60 4.99 3.24
C GLU A 36 24.03 3.69 3.80
N SER A 37 23.87 3.65 5.12
CA SER A 37 23.19 2.54 5.78
C SER A 37 21.70 2.58 5.47
N GLU A 38 21.01 1.44 5.52
CA GLU A 38 19.53 1.38 5.37
C GLU A 38 18.82 2.37 6.29
N ARG A 39 19.38 2.59 7.49
CA ARG A 39 18.87 3.54 8.46
C ARG A 39 18.91 4.98 7.95
N GLU A 40 19.98 5.38 7.28
CA GLU A 40 20.12 6.72 6.69
C GLU A 40 19.18 6.91 5.50
N VAL A 41 19.02 5.86 4.68
CA VAL A 41 18.09 5.87 3.54
C VAL A 41 16.64 5.99 4.02
N CYS A 42 16.25 5.26 5.06
CA CYS A 42 14.90 5.28 5.60
C CYS A 42 14.61 6.50 6.49
N SER A 43 15.63 7.18 7.01
CA SER A 43 15.48 8.28 7.99
C SER A 43 14.50 9.36 7.53
N VAL A 44 14.64 9.84 6.30
CA VAL A 44 13.79 10.90 5.72
C VAL A 44 12.33 10.46 5.62
N ALA A 45 12.10 9.20 5.22
CA ALA A 45 10.76 8.63 5.09
C ALA A 45 10.09 8.46 6.47
N LEU A 46 10.84 7.98 7.47
CA LEU A 46 10.37 7.84 8.84
C LEU A 46 10.07 9.21 9.47
N ASP A 47 10.93 10.21 9.28
CA ASP A 47 10.73 11.57 9.78
C ASP A 47 9.53 12.26 9.12
N ALA A 48 9.33 12.06 7.82
CA ALA A 48 8.14 12.53 7.13
C ALA A 48 6.88 11.84 7.68
N ARG A 49 6.89 10.52 7.82
CA ARG A 49 5.75 9.74 8.34
C ARG A 49 5.40 10.14 9.78
N ARG A 50 6.41 10.34 10.63
CA ARG A 50 6.24 10.82 12.01
C ARG A 50 5.54 12.18 12.04
N ARG A 51 5.99 13.13 11.21
CA ARG A 51 5.38 14.47 11.12
C ARG A 51 3.94 14.44 10.62
N MET A 52 3.64 13.59 9.64
CA MET A 52 2.32 13.54 9.00
C MET A 52 1.27 12.80 9.83
N HIS A 53 1.64 11.65 10.42
CA HIS A 53 0.65 10.73 11.00
C HIS A 53 0.78 10.56 12.52
N PHE A 54 1.90 10.93 13.12
CA PHE A 54 2.17 10.71 14.54
C PHE A 54 2.70 11.97 15.23
N SER A 55 2.30 13.15 14.73
CA SER A 55 2.68 14.43 15.33
C SER A 55 2.26 14.45 16.80
N GLY A 56 3.21 14.76 17.69
CA GLY A 56 2.96 14.78 19.14
C GLY A 56 3.01 13.41 19.84
N ARG A 57 3.04 12.29 19.11
CA ARG A 57 3.20 10.95 19.69
C ARG A 57 4.65 10.49 19.67
N ARG A 58 5.24 10.31 20.85
CA ARG A 58 6.63 9.82 21.03
C ARG A 58 6.73 8.31 21.04
N ASP A 59 5.65 7.65 21.42
CA ASP A 59 5.47 6.20 21.61
C ASP A 59 5.08 5.45 20.33
N ALA A 60 4.70 6.16 19.27
CA ALA A 60 4.29 5.54 18.02
C ALA A 60 5.45 4.83 17.30
N ASP A 61 5.24 3.56 16.94
CA ASP A 61 6.14 2.79 16.09
C ASP A 61 5.96 3.19 14.61
N VAL A 62 6.70 4.22 14.21
CA VAL A 62 6.67 4.78 12.85
C VAL A 62 7.32 3.83 11.82
N ALA A 63 8.24 2.98 12.29
CA ALA A 63 8.96 2.02 11.45
C ALA A 63 8.12 0.78 11.13
N SER A 64 7.10 0.51 11.93
CA SER A 64 6.14 -0.56 11.67
C SER A 64 5.61 -0.54 10.24
N PRO A 65 5.52 -1.70 9.56
CA PRO A 65 4.85 -1.82 8.26
C PRO A 65 3.41 -1.31 8.31
N PHE A 66 2.73 -1.43 9.46
CA PHE A 66 1.35 -1.00 9.67
C PHE A 66 1.17 0.53 9.58
N ALA A 67 2.25 1.29 9.76
CA ALA A 67 2.20 2.74 9.65
C ALA A 67 1.97 3.23 8.19
N GLY A 68 2.08 2.33 7.20
CA GLY A 68 1.95 2.64 5.77
C GLY A 68 0.52 2.90 5.28
N TYR A 69 -0.51 2.37 5.94
CA TYR A 69 -1.91 2.44 5.49
C TYR A 69 -2.88 2.71 6.65
N THR A 70 -4.10 3.13 6.33
CA THR A 70 -5.07 3.69 7.29
C THR A 70 -5.46 2.66 8.34
N LEU A 71 -5.82 1.44 7.94
CA LEU A 71 -6.20 0.36 8.86
C LEU A 71 -5.06 0.02 9.83
N GLY A 72 -3.82 -0.09 9.33
CA GLY A 72 -2.65 -0.36 10.16
C GLY A 72 -2.35 0.79 11.14
N ARG A 73 -2.55 2.05 10.72
CA ARG A 73 -2.45 3.21 11.62
C ARG A 73 -3.52 3.19 12.72
N MET A 74 -4.76 2.79 12.41
CA MET A 74 -5.82 2.62 13.41
C MET A 74 -5.48 1.53 14.44
N PHE A 75 -4.80 0.46 14.02
CA PHE A 75 -4.25 -0.55 14.93
C PHE A 75 -3.15 0.03 15.83
N LEU A 76 -2.20 0.81 15.29
CA LEU A 76 -1.16 1.49 16.08
C LEU A 76 -1.70 2.58 17.02
N ASP A 77 -2.90 3.09 16.75
CA ASP A 77 -3.65 3.99 17.65
C ASP A 77 -4.41 3.23 18.74
N GLY A 78 -4.41 1.89 18.72
CA GLY A 78 -5.15 1.05 19.68
C GLY A 78 -6.66 1.01 19.44
N LYS A 79 -7.15 1.51 18.29
CA LYS A 79 -8.59 1.51 17.96
C LYS A 79 -9.08 0.15 17.51
N LEU A 80 -8.19 -0.66 16.93
CA LEU A 80 -8.49 -1.97 16.37
C LEU A 80 -7.67 -3.05 17.06
N THR A 81 -8.21 -4.26 17.11
CA THR A 81 -7.50 -5.45 17.58
C THR A 81 -6.62 -6.05 16.48
N ALA A 82 -5.73 -6.97 16.86
CA ALA A 82 -4.90 -7.69 15.89
C ALA A 82 -5.72 -8.50 14.88
N HIS A 83 -6.83 -9.10 15.35
CA HIS A 83 -7.78 -9.89 14.55
C HIS A 83 -8.54 -9.03 13.54
N GLU A 84 -9.04 -7.87 13.98
CA GLU A 84 -9.75 -6.92 13.10
C GLU A 84 -8.82 -6.42 11.97
N ARG A 85 -7.58 -6.07 12.31
CA ARG A 85 -6.58 -5.67 11.32
C ARG A 85 -6.25 -6.81 10.36
N GLU A 86 -6.07 -8.03 10.86
CA GLU A 86 -5.79 -9.20 10.01
C GLU A 86 -6.91 -9.47 9.01
N ALA A 87 -8.16 -9.37 9.45
CA ALA A 87 -9.33 -9.55 8.59
C ALA A 87 -9.38 -8.51 7.47
N GLY A 88 -9.06 -7.25 7.77
CA GLY A 88 -9.00 -6.19 6.76
C GLY A 88 -7.85 -6.38 5.77
N ASP A 89 -6.67 -6.82 6.25
CA ASP A 89 -5.53 -7.15 5.40
C ASP A 89 -5.86 -8.31 4.44
N GLU A 90 -6.48 -9.38 4.94
CA GLU A 90 -6.93 -10.51 4.10
C GLU A 90 -8.03 -10.08 3.12
N TYR A 91 -9.03 -9.32 3.57
CA TYR A 91 -10.08 -8.77 2.69
C TYR A 91 -9.47 -7.96 1.54
N SER A 92 -8.53 -7.06 1.84
CA SER A 92 -7.82 -6.27 0.82
C SER A 92 -7.08 -7.13 -0.19
N ARG A 93 -6.46 -8.24 0.26
CA ARG A 93 -5.77 -9.21 -0.60
C ARG A 93 -6.73 -9.91 -1.56
N GLN A 94 -7.90 -10.33 -1.08
CA GLN A 94 -8.93 -10.94 -1.92
C GLN A 94 -9.48 -9.95 -2.97
N MET A 95 -9.72 -8.70 -2.58
CA MET A 95 -10.15 -7.65 -3.50
C MET A 95 -9.07 -7.32 -4.54
N ALA A 96 -7.81 -7.19 -4.13
CA ALA A 96 -6.68 -6.94 -5.04
C ALA A 96 -6.54 -8.08 -6.07
N ARG A 97 -6.71 -9.33 -5.64
CA ARG A 97 -6.73 -10.50 -6.54
C ARG A 97 -7.88 -10.42 -7.54
N TYR A 98 -9.07 -10.02 -7.10
CA TYR A 98 -10.22 -9.82 -7.98
C TYR A 98 -9.95 -8.77 -9.07
N TYR A 99 -9.53 -7.55 -8.70
CA TYR A 99 -9.25 -6.49 -9.67
C TYR A 99 -8.12 -6.87 -10.63
N SER A 100 -7.06 -7.51 -10.13
CA SER A 100 -5.94 -7.98 -10.94
C SER A 100 -6.36 -9.03 -11.98
N LEU A 101 -7.11 -10.06 -11.56
CA LEU A 101 -7.48 -11.17 -12.43
C LEU A 101 -8.59 -10.83 -13.43
N THR A 102 -9.53 -9.96 -13.05
CA THR A 102 -10.63 -9.52 -13.93
C THR A 102 -10.22 -8.41 -14.89
N GLY A 103 -9.06 -7.80 -14.68
CA GLY A 103 -8.57 -6.69 -15.50
C GLY A 103 -9.23 -5.35 -15.18
N ILE A 104 -10.19 -5.30 -14.24
CA ILE A 104 -10.82 -4.07 -13.77
C ILE A 104 -9.75 -3.22 -13.06
N PRO A 105 -9.64 -1.92 -13.38
CA PRO A 105 -8.73 -1.03 -12.66
C PRO A 105 -8.99 -1.04 -11.16
N PHE A 106 -7.91 -1.06 -10.35
CA PHE A 106 -8.06 -0.96 -8.91
C PHE A 106 -8.68 0.40 -8.54
N PRO A 107 -9.65 0.44 -7.61
CA PRO A 107 -10.47 1.63 -7.38
C PRO A 107 -9.71 2.76 -6.68
N SER A 108 -8.72 2.46 -5.83
CA SER A 108 -7.89 3.49 -5.20
C SER A 108 -6.89 4.09 -6.19
N VAL A 109 -6.97 5.40 -6.39
CA VAL A 109 -6.03 6.17 -7.23
C VAL A 109 -4.58 5.97 -6.80
N ARG A 110 -4.33 5.81 -5.48
CA ARG A 110 -2.98 5.55 -4.95
C ARG A 110 -2.41 4.20 -5.39
N ALA A 111 -3.26 3.25 -5.74
CA ALA A 111 -2.86 1.91 -6.17
C ALA A 111 -2.96 1.71 -7.69
N GLN A 112 -3.35 2.73 -8.45
CA GLN A 112 -3.38 2.65 -9.91
C GLN A 112 -1.97 2.83 -10.49
N SER A 113 -1.55 1.88 -11.33
CA SER A 113 -0.37 2.05 -12.17
C SER A 113 -0.76 2.83 -13.43
N LEU A 114 -0.61 4.15 -13.39
CA LEU A 114 -1.04 5.08 -14.46
C LEU A 114 -0.33 4.86 -15.81
N PHE A 115 0.82 4.19 -15.80
CA PHE A 115 1.65 3.95 -16.98
C PHE A 115 1.69 2.48 -17.40
N ASP A 116 0.89 1.63 -16.77
CA ASP A 116 0.85 0.22 -17.12
C ASP A 116 0.11 0.05 -18.45
N VAL A 117 0.87 -0.25 -19.51
CA VAL A 117 0.31 -0.61 -20.81
C VAL A 117 -0.20 -2.03 -20.68
N LYS A 118 -1.49 -2.17 -20.32
CA LYS A 118 -2.15 -3.47 -20.35
C LYS A 118 -2.16 -3.95 -21.80
N GLY A 119 -1.27 -4.89 -22.13
CA GLY A 119 -1.27 -5.58 -23.40
C GLY A 119 -2.65 -6.19 -23.68
N PHE A 120 -3.04 -6.17 -24.94
CA PHE A 120 -4.26 -6.80 -25.45
C PHE A 120 -4.39 -8.25 -24.96
N ALA A 121 -5.63 -8.73 -24.80
CA ALA A 121 -6.03 -10.02 -24.23
C ALA A 121 -5.48 -11.24 -25.01
N GLY A 122 -4.18 -11.49 -24.92
CA GLY A 122 -3.46 -12.44 -25.76
C GLY A 122 -3.52 -13.89 -25.30
N GLU A 123 -3.74 -14.17 -24.01
CA GLU A 123 -3.92 -15.54 -23.52
C GLU A 123 -4.99 -15.58 -22.41
N THR A 124 -6.25 -15.70 -22.83
CA THR A 124 -7.33 -16.21 -21.99
C THR A 124 -7.16 -17.72 -21.81
N SER A 125 -6.09 -18.13 -21.15
CA SER A 125 -5.96 -19.54 -20.76
C SER A 125 -7.19 -19.92 -19.93
N ALA A 126 -7.69 -21.15 -20.11
CA ALA A 126 -8.82 -21.65 -19.33
C ALA A 126 -8.57 -21.53 -17.82
N GLU A 127 -7.31 -21.60 -17.39
CA GLU A 127 -6.88 -21.39 -16.01
C GLU A 127 -7.10 -19.95 -15.54
N ARG A 128 -6.74 -18.95 -16.37
CA ARG A 128 -6.96 -17.54 -16.02
C ARG A 128 -8.45 -17.22 -15.91
N ALA A 129 -9.27 -17.77 -16.81
CA ALA A 129 -10.72 -17.63 -16.74
C ALA A 129 -11.32 -18.28 -15.48
N ARG A 130 -10.85 -19.49 -15.11
CA ARG A 130 -11.22 -20.16 -13.85
C ARG A 130 -10.82 -19.34 -12.63
N GLY A 131 -9.58 -18.82 -12.61
CA GLY A 131 -9.08 -17.99 -11.53
C GLY A 131 -9.86 -16.69 -11.36
N ALA A 132 -10.17 -15.99 -12.45
CA ALA A 132 -11.00 -14.79 -12.44
C ALA A 132 -12.41 -15.08 -11.91
N ARG A 133 -13.02 -16.21 -12.31
CA ARG A 133 -14.34 -16.63 -11.81
C ARG A 133 -14.32 -16.95 -10.32
N GLN A 134 -13.30 -17.65 -9.84
CA GLN A 134 -13.14 -17.93 -8.40
C GLN A 134 -12.95 -16.64 -7.60
N ALA A 135 -12.13 -15.71 -8.09
CA ALA A 135 -11.91 -14.43 -7.42
C ALA A 135 -13.19 -13.56 -7.40
N ALA A 136 -13.96 -13.54 -8.49
CA ALA A 136 -15.24 -12.85 -8.55
C ALA A 136 -16.26 -13.46 -7.57
N ASN A 137 -16.36 -14.78 -7.51
CA ASN A 137 -17.23 -15.48 -6.55
C ASN A 137 -16.84 -15.15 -5.11
N ARG A 138 -15.54 -15.18 -4.79
CA ARG A 138 -15.06 -14.84 -3.45
C ARG A 138 -15.34 -13.38 -3.09
N MET A 139 -15.16 -12.46 -4.04
CA MET A 139 -15.52 -11.05 -3.84
C MET A 139 -17.01 -10.88 -3.53
N MET A 140 -17.88 -11.48 -4.35
CA MET A 140 -19.33 -11.41 -4.15
C MET A 140 -19.78 -12.01 -2.82
N GLU A 141 -19.15 -13.11 -2.40
CA GLU A 141 -19.42 -13.74 -1.10
C GLU A 141 -19.08 -12.79 0.05
N LEU A 142 -17.87 -12.21 0.05
CA LEU A 142 -17.42 -11.29 1.11
C LEU A 142 -18.26 -10.01 1.15
N GLU A 143 -18.62 -9.44 -0.01
CA GLU A 143 -19.55 -8.30 -0.04
C GLU A 143 -20.94 -8.69 0.46
N GLY A 144 -21.43 -9.88 0.08
CA GLY A 144 -22.73 -10.40 0.51
C GLY A 144 -22.81 -10.61 2.02
N VAL A 145 -21.71 -11.03 2.66
CA VAL A 145 -21.60 -11.13 4.12
C VAL A 145 -21.76 -9.74 4.75
N LEU A 146 -21.00 -8.75 4.28
CA LEU A 146 -21.05 -7.39 4.84
C LEU A 146 -22.45 -6.76 4.69
N LEU A 147 -23.12 -7.00 3.56
CA LEU A 147 -24.46 -6.48 3.29
C LEU A 147 -25.55 -7.13 4.14
N LYS A 148 -25.34 -8.34 4.66
CA LYS A 148 -26.31 -9.05 5.53
C LYS A 148 -26.24 -8.61 6.98
N LEU A 149 -25.20 -7.87 7.38
CA LEU A 149 -25.08 -7.35 8.74
C LEU A 149 -26.10 -6.24 9.02
N PRO A 150 -26.42 -5.96 10.29
CA PRO A 150 -27.14 -4.75 10.67
C PRO A 150 -26.37 -3.51 10.20
N ASP A 151 -27.08 -2.57 9.56
CA ASP A 151 -26.50 -1.42 8.84
C ASP A 151 -25.60 -1.83 7.66
N GLY A 152 -25.93 -2.93 6.99
CA GLY A 152 -25.11 -3.56 5.94
C GLY A 152 -24.51 -2.61 4.90
N PRO A 153 -25.28 -1.70 4.28
CA PRO A 153 -24.74 -0.71 3.35
C PRO A 153 -23.66 0.20 3.98
N GLN A 154 -23.87 0.66 5.21
CA GLN A 154 -22.93 1.50 5.96
C GLN A 154 -21.68 0.71 6.38
N VAL A 155 -21.86 -0.52 6.85
CA VAL A 155 -20.78 -1.44 7.21
C VAL A 155 -19.90 -1.73 5.99
N LYS A 156 -20.49 -2.20 4.88
CA LYS A 156 -19.78 -2.47 3.62
C LYS A 156 -19.00 -1.24 3.17
N THR A 157 -19.66 -0.08 3.11
CA THR A 157 -19.04 1.16 2.63
C THR A 157 -17.87 1.58 3.51
N THR A 158 -18.02 1.47 4.83
CA THR A 158 -16.96 1.82 5.78
C THR A 158 -15.76 0.88 5.65
N VAL A 159 -15.99 -0.44 5.63
CA VAL A 159 -14.93 -1.44 5.45
C VAL A 159 -14.20 -1.22 4.12
N PHE A 160 -14.93 -1.02 3.03
CA PHE A 160 -14.37 -0.77 1.71
C PHE A 160 -13.53 0.51 1.68
N ASN A 161 -14.04 1.62 2.23
CA ASN A 161 -13.33 2.89 2.22
C ASN A 161 -12.05 2.87 3.07
N VAL A 162 -12.03 2.10 4.17
CA VAL A 162 -10.83 1.95 5.01
C VAL A 162 -9.83 0.99 4.38
N CYS A 163 -10.27 -0.21 3.98
CA CYS A 163 -9.37 -1.30 3.58
C CYS A 163 -8.92 -1.20 2.11
N ILE A 164 -9.77 -0.67 1.22
CA ILE A 164 -9.52 -0.63 -0.22
C ILE A 164 -9.16 0.78 -0.69
N MET A 165 -9.98 1.76 -0.32
CA MET A 165 -9.74 3.14 -0.74
C MET A 165 -8.62 3.82 0.06
N ASP A 166 -8.30 3.30 1.25
CA ASP A 166 -7.26 3.83 2.14
C ASP A 166 -7.47 5.33 2.46
N TYR A 167 -8.71 5.70 2.77
CA TYR A 167 -9.05 7.09 3.08
C TYR A 167 -8.56 7.49 4.47
N GLU A 168 -7.51 8.30 4.53
CA GLU A 168 -6.88 8.74 5.78
C GLU A 168 -7.85 9.45 6.73
N MET A 169 -8.83 10.20 6.20
CA MET A 169 -9.85 10.89 7.02
C MET A 169 -10.66 9.94 7.90
N LEU A 170 -10.74 8.66 7.55
CA LEU A 170 -11.45 7.64 8.31
C LEU A 170 -10.66 7.15 9.53
N ARG A 171 -9.37 7.46 9.65
CA ARG A 171 -8.59 7.17 10.85
C ARG A 171 -9.17 7.83 12.10
N THR A 172 -9.79 8.99 11.95
CA THR A 172 -10.42 9.77 13.03
C THR A 172 -11.95 9.76 12.94
N MET A 173 -12.53 8.69 12.38
CA MET A 173 -13.98 8.54 12.26
C MET A 173 -14.70 8.59 13.62
N PRO A 174 -15.98 9.01 13.66
CA PRO A 174 -16.80 8.95 14.87
C PRO A 174 -17.05 7.52 15.36
N GLU A 175 -17.35 7.37 16.65
CA GLU A 175 -17.56 6.07 17.31
C GLU A 175 -18.62 5.18 16.65
N PRO A 176 -19.78 5.69 16.19
CA PRO A 176 -20.76 4.86 15.48
C PRO A 176 -20.21 4.26 14.18
N GLN A 177 -19.40 5.02 13.45
CA GLN A 177 -18.77 4.54 12.22
C GLN A 177 -17.64 3.53 12.52
N LEU A 178 -16.90 3.74 13.61
CA LEU A 178 -15.93 2.77 14.10
C LEU A 178 -16.59 1.45 14.48
N ALA A 179 -17.77 1.50 15.11
CA ALA A 179 -18.54 0.30 15.44
C ALA A 179 -18.96 -0.49 14.19
N TRP A 180 -19.37 0.19 13.10
CA TRP A 180 -19.63 -0.46 11.82
C TRP A 180 -18.40 -1.14 11.23
N LEU A 181 -17.24 -0.46 11.28
CA LEU A 181 -15.97 -1.02 10.82
C LEU A 181 -15.64 -2.31 11.59
N LYS A 182 -15.66 -2.26 12.93
CA LYS A 182 -15.36 -3.41 13.79
C LYS A 182 -16.30 -4.58 13.53
N ARG A 183 -17.61 -4.33 13.48
CA ARG A 183 -18.62 -5.35 13.16
C ARG A 183 -18.34 -6.04 11.83
N GLY A 184 -18.01 -5.27 10.79
CA GLY A 184 -17.65 -5.80 9.48
C GLY A 184 -16.38 -6.64 9.51
N LEU A 185 -15.33 -6.15 10.17
CA LEU A 185 -14.04 -6.85 10.26
C LEU A 185 -14.13 -8.14 11.08
N MET A 186 -14.90 -8.15 12.16
CA MET A 186 -15.14 -9.36 12.97
C MET A 186 -15.86 -10.44 12.15
N GLU A 187 -16.92 -10.09 11.42
CA GLU A 187 -17.61 -11.07 10.60
C GLU A 187 -16.73 -11.56 9.44
N LEU A 188 -15.94 -10.67 8.81
CA LEU A 188 -14.96 -11.08 7.80
C LEU A 188 -13.91 -12.03 8.37
N HIS A 189 -13.40 -11.78 9.57
CA HIS A 189 -12.44 -12.65 10.24
C HIS A 189 -12.98 -14.09 10.38
N TRP A 190 -14.25 -14.21 10.76
CA TRP A 190 -14.96 -15.49 10.83
C TRP A 190 -15.13 -16.15 9.46
N GLN A 191 -15.64 -15.42 8.45
CA GLN A 191 -15.90 -15.95 7.11
C GLN A 191 -14.63 -16.28 6.31
N LEU A 192 -13.50 -15.71 6.70
CA LEU A 192 -12.18 -16.03 6.14
C LEU A 192 -11.53 -17.22 6.84
N GLY A 193 -12.15 -17.77 7.89
CA GLY A 193 -11.61 -18.91 8.65
C GLY A 193 -10.35 -18.56 9.45
N LEU A 194 -10.13 -17.27 9.73
CA LEU A 194 -9.00 -16.77 10.51
C LEU A 194 -9.22 -16.96 12.01
N SER A 195 -10.48 -17.06 12.44
CA SER A 195 -10.85 -17.48 13.81
C SER A 195 -11.16 -18.97 13.91
N ARG A 196 -10.88 -19.55 15.08
CA ARG A 196 -11.37 -20.88 15.47
C ARG A 196 -12.74 -20.83 16.18
N GLU A 197 -13.14 -19.68 16.72
CA GLU A 197 -14.39 -19.49 17.46
C GLU A 197 -15.07 -18.17 17.05
N LYS A 198 -16.41 -18.17 16.92
CA LYS A 198 -17.17 -16.96 16.62
C LYS A 198 -17.36 -16.24 17.94
N GLU A 199 -16.45 -15.33 18.30
CA GLU A 199 -16.63 -14.49 19.49
C GLU A 199 -17.95 -13.72 19.32
N GLY A 200 -18.90 -14.04 20.20
CA GLY A 200 -20.31 -13.69 20.04
C GLY A 200 -20.63 -12.25 20.42
N ALA A 201 -21.44 -11.64 19.55
CA ALA A 201 -22.34 -10.49 19.71
C ALA A 201 -21.73 -9.12 20.07
#